data_AF-A0A9X3PCQ1-F1
#
_entry.id   AF-A0A9X3PCQ1-F1
#
_cell.length_a   1.000
_cell.length_b   1.000
_cell.length_c   1.000
_cell.angle_alpha   90.00
_cell.angle_beta   90.00
_cell.angle_gamma   90.00
#
_symmetry.space_group_name_H-M   'P 1'
#
loop_
_entity.id
_entity.type
_entity.pdbx_description
1 polymer ?
#
loop_
_entity_poly.entity_id
_entity_poly.type
_entity_poly.pdbx_seq_one_letter_code
_entity_poly.pdbx_strand_id
1 'polypeptide(L)'
;MRNRFAALLAALAVPLFAVLGLATPAFAAYEQDWTTNVTWYEDSSRECVENRYVSGCVQPYGDYIWLKNNGSADYVVKITWWDLDGDREGYCTNNFAPSAGWTVCNKDFPEGHRIAWYVVYHANGQWWSGSNQTTTV
;
A
#
# COMPACT_ATOMS: atom_id res chain seq x y z
N MET A 1 39.29 43.09 -60.43
CA MET A 1 39.13 41.62 -60.56
C MET A 1 38.02 41.18 -59.65
N ARG A 2 37.16 40.31 -60.17
CA ARG A 2 35.81 39.99 -59.70
C ARG A 2 35.84 38.55 -59.17
N ASN A 3 35.22 38.32 -58.01
CA ASN A 3 34.77 37.02 -57.47
C ASN A 3 35.91 36.03 -57.06
N ARG A 4 35.85 35.27 -55.97
CA ARG A 4 34.70 34.60 -55.34
C ARG A 4 35.02 34.21 -53.89
N PHE A 5 33.99 34.33 -53.06
CA PHE A 5 33.80 33.70 -51.76
C PHE A 5 33.93 32.17 -51.82
N ALA A 6 34.35 31.57 -50.70
CA ALA A 6 33.86 30.31 -50.09
C ALA A 6 34.98 29.38 -49.64
N ALA A 7 35.05 29.17 -48.32
CA ALA A 7 35.68 28.07 -47.54
C ALA A 7 36.18 28.70 -46.23
N LEU A 8 35.89 28.26 -45.01
CA LEU A 8 35.35 27.04 -44.44
C LEU A 8 34.89 27.45 -43.02
N LEU A 9 33.58 27.47 -42.75
CA LEU A 9 33.05 27.52 -41.39
C LEU A 9 32.03 26.39 -41.29
N ALA A 10 32.53 25.17 -41.41
CA ALA A 10 31.74 23.95 -41.27
C ALA A 10 31.67 23.57 -39.79
N ALA A 11 30.52 23.89 -39.21
CA ALA A 11 29.76 23.03 -38.30
C ALA A 11 30.48 22.44 -37.08
N LEU A 12 30.46 23.20 -35.99
CA LEU A 12 30.44 22.67 -34.63
C LEU A 12 29.13 23.13 -33.97
N ALA A 13 28.00 22.79 -34.60
CA ALA A 13 26.71 22.86 -33.96
C ALA A 13 26.44 21.48 -33.34
N VAL A 14 26.91 21.27 -32.12
CA VAL A 14 26.41 20.19 -31.27
C VAL A 14 24.97 20.58 -30.93
N PRO A 15 23.93 19.87 -31.42
CA PRO A 15 22.59 20.16 -30.96
C PRO A 15 22.51 19.59 -29.55
N LEU A 16 22.59 20.48 -28.57
CA LEU A 16 22.19 20.21 -27.19
C LEU A 16 20.67 19.98 -27.21
N PHE A 17 20.22 18.83 -27.69
CA PHE A 17 18.86 18.37 -27.46
C PHE A 17 18.76 18.07 -25.97
N ALA A 18 18.45 19.12 -25.20
CA ALA A 18 17.89 18.99 -23.88
C ALA A 18 16.62 18.13 -24.03
N VAL A 19 16.76 16.84 -23.74
CA VAL A 19 15.62 15.97 -23.48
C VAL A 19 15.00 16.52 -22.21
N LEU A 20 14.09 17.48 -22.38
CA LEU A 20 13.09 17.82 -21.39
C LEU A 20 12.20 16.58 -21.28
N GLY A 21 12.70 15.60 -20.52
CA GLY A 21 11.89 14.48 -20.08
C GLY A 21 10.69 15.08 -19.37
N LEU A 22 9.52 14.92 -19.98
CA LEU A 22 8.26 15.20 -19.30
C LEU A 22 8.27 14.32 -18.05
N ALA A 23 8.53 14.91 -16.89
CA ALA A 23 8.37 14.22 -15.63
C ALA A 23 6.90 13.83 -15.57
N THR A 24 6.60 12.57 -15.83
CA THR A 24 5.28 12.02 -15.53
C THR A 24 5.08 12.21 -14.03
N PRO A 25 3.96 12.79 -13.58
CA PRO A 25 3.68 12.85 -12.16
C PRO A 25 3.77 11.43 -11.60
N ALA A 26 4.59 11.25 -10.57
CA ALA A 26 4.60 10.01 -9.81
C ALA A 26 3.24 9.95 -9.11
N PHE A 27 2.31 9.17 -9.65
CA PHE A 27 1.11 8.81 -8.91
C PHE A 27 1.57 7.86 -7.81
N ALA A 28 1.23 8.18 -6.55
CA ALA A 28 1.39 7.22 -5.46
C ALA A 28 0.63 5.95 -5.85
N ALA A 29 1.37 4.85 -6.03
CA ALA A 29 0.80 3.58 -6.41
C ALA A 29 0.21 2.92 -5.17
N TYR A 30 -1.01 2.40 -5.32
CA TYR A 30 -1.70 1.72 -4.25
C TYR A 30 -0.92 0.45 -3.82
N GLU A 31 -0.60 0.33 -2.55
CA GLU A 31 0.15 -0.82 -2.02
C GLU A 31 -0.76 -2.05 -1.91
N GLN A 32 -0.38 -3.13 -2.59
CA GLN A 32 -1.09 -4.41 -2.57
C GLN A 32 -0.23 -5.49 -1.92
N ASP A 33 -0.56 -5.84 -0.68
CA ASP A 33 0.14 -6.89 0.06
C ASP A 33 -0.76 -8.06 0.41
N TRP A 34 -0.11 -9.21 0.55
CA TRP A 34 -0.71 -10.46 0.99
C TRP A 34 -0.14 -10.82 2.35
N THR A 35 -1.01 -11.29 3.25
CA THR A 35 -0.55 -11.70 4.56
C THR A 35 0.35 -12.93 4.49
N THR A 36 1.21 -13.07 5.49
CA THR A 36 1.96 -14.29 5.76
C THR A 36 1.41 -14.97 7.00
N ASN A 37 1.49 -16.29 7.05
CA ASN A 37 1.10 -17.07 8.22
C ASN A 37 2.23 -17.01 9.26
N VAL A 38 1.88 -16.69 10.50
CA VAL A 38 2.83 -16.54 11.61
C VAL A 38 2.23 -17.14 12.88
N THR A 39 3.09 -17.47 13.84
CA THR A 39 2.63 -17.83 15.17
C THR A 39 2.08 -16.58 15.86
N TRP A 40 0.78 -16.56 16.10
CA TRP A 40 0.14 -15.50 16.88
C TRP A 40 0.72 -15.43 18.29
N TYR A 41 0.86 -14.21 18.79
CA TYR A 41 1.21 -13.92 20.18
C TYR A 41 0.32 -12.81 20.72
N GLU A 42 0.01 -12.86 22.01
CA GLU A 42 -0.77 -11.81 22.66
C GLU A 42 0.07 -10.52 22.79
N ASP A 43 -0.53 -9.40 22.40
CA ASP A 43 0.04 -8.06 22.54
C ASP A 43 -1.12 -7.09 22.71
N SER A 44 -1.17 -6.41 23.85
CA SER A 44 -2.25 -5.49 24.21
C SER A 44 -2.09 -4.11 23.57
N SER A 45 -0.99 -3.85 22.85
CA SER A 45 -0.79 -2.60 22.09
C SER A 45 -1.63 -2.53 20.81
N ARG A 46 -2.18 -3.66 20.35
CA ARG A 46 -2.91 -3.74 19.09
C ARG A 46 -4.29 -3.10 19.20
N GLU A 47 -4.61 -2.29 18.22
CA GLU A 47 -5.93 -1.70 18.05
C GLU A 47 -6.73 -2.58 17.09
N CYS A 48 -7.73 -3.26 17.62
CA CYS A 48 -8.45 -4.31 16.91
C CYS A 48 -9.92 -3.95 16.67
N VAL A 49 -10.43 -4.39 15.52
CA VAL A 49 -11.86 -4.51 15.25
C VAL A 49 -12.18 -5.93 14.85
N GLU A 50 -13.33 -6.42 15.30
CA GLU A 50 -13.78 -7.76 14.97
C GLU A 50 -15.27 -7.82 14.67
N ASN A 51 -15.61 -8.73 13.77
CA ASN A 51 -16.98 -9.16 13.54
C ASN A 51 -16.99 -10.66 13.23
N ARG A 52 -18.18 -11.20 12.97
CA ARG A 52 -18.37 -12.63 12.69
C ARG A 52 -17.61 -13.18 11.47
N TYR A 53 -17.07 -12.32 10.61
CA TYR A 53 -16.44 -12.70 9.35
C TYR A 53 -14.95 -12.38 9.28
N VAL A 54 -14.52 -11.31 9.94
CA VAL A 54 -13.15 -10.84 9.92
C VAL A 54 -12.78 -10.20 11.26
N SER A 55 -11.55 -10.48 11.72
CA SER A 55 -10.87 -9.66 12.71
C SER A 55 -9.66 -9.00 12.05
N GLY A 56 -9.46 -7.73 12.34
CA GLY A 56 -8.34 -6.94 11.85
C GLY A 56 -7.75 -6.11 12.97
N CYS A 57 -6.43 -6.05 13.07
CA CYS A 57 -5.75 -5.16 14.00
C CYS A 57 -4.61 -4.41 13.34
N VAL A 58 -4.35 -3.20 13.83
CA VAL A 58 -3.10 -2.48 13.58
C VAL A 58 -2.29 -2.52 14.87
N GLN A 59 -1.00 -2.82 14.75
CA GLN A 59 -0.04 -2.73 15.83
C GLN A 59 0.76 -1.43 15.66
N PRO A 60 0.56 -0.42 16.53
CA PRO A 60 1.29 0.86 16.48
C PRO A 60 2.80 0.66 16.39
N TYR A 61 3.37 -0.08 17.34
CA TYR A 61 4.82 -0.28 17.43
C TYR A 61 5.21 -1.59 16.76
N GLY A 62 5.72 -1.48 15.53
CA GLY A 62 6.18 -2.61 14.71
C GLY A 62 5.51 -2.72 13.35
N ASP A 63 4.66 -1.76 12.98
CA ASP A 63 4.10 -1.62 11.62
C ASP A 63 3.37 -2.86 11.11
N TYR A 64 2.72 -3.61 12.00
CA TYR A 64 2.01 -4.83 11.61
C TYR A 64 0.53 -4.58 11.41
N ILE A 65 0.03 -5.02 10.25
CA ILE A 65 -1.39 -5.20 10.01
C ILE A 65 -1.73 -6.68 10.14
N TRP A 66 -2.54 -7.00 11.16
CA TRP A 66 -2.97 -8.35 11.48
C TRP A 66 -4.36 -8.63 10.94
N LEU A 67 -4.55 -9.78 10.30
CA LEU A 67 -5.86 -10.23 9.80
C LEU A 67 -6.13 -11.68 10.15
N LYS A 68 -7.38 -11.93 10.49
CA LYS A 68 -7.94 -13.26 10.69
C LYS A 68 -9.26 -13.40 9.95
N ASN A 69 -9.37 -14.46 9.15
CA ASN A 69 -10.63 -14.87 8.56
C ASN A 69 -11.44 -15.65 9.62
N ASN A 70 -12.59 -15.11 10.03
CA ASN A 70 -13.49 -15.78 10.98
C ASN A 70 -14.65 -16.52 10.28
N GLY A 71 -14.78 -16.34 8.96
CA GLY A 71 -15.89 -16.86 8.17
C GLY A 71 -15.61 -18.24 7.56
N SER A 72 -15.88 -18.38 6.26
CA SER A 72 -15.67 -19.62 5.51
C SER A 72 -14.32 -19.62 4.80
N ALA A 73 -13.83 -20.81 4.42
CA ALA A 73 -12.51 -20.98 3.80
C ALA A 73 -12.38 -20.31 2.42
N ASP A 74 -13.51 -20.01 1.76
CA ASP A 74 -13.60 -19.29 0.49
C ASP A 74 -13.66 -17.76 0.64
N TYR A 75 -13.72 -17.25 1.87
CA TYR A 75 -13.78 -15.81 2.10
C TYR A 75 -12.42 -15.17 1.88
N VAL A 76 -12.42 -14.03 1.19
CA VAL A 76 -11.28 -13.12 1.11
C VAL A 76 -11.53 -11.97 2.06
N VAL A 77 -10.59 -11.72 2.96
CA VAL A 77 -10.66 -10.62 3.91
C VAL A 77 -9.46 -9.70 3.74
N LYS A 78 -9.64 -8.40 3.93
CA LYS A 78 -8.56 -7.41 3.80
C LYS A 78 -8.73 -6.26 4.79
N ILE A 79 -7.65 -5.56 5.08
CA ILE A 79 -7.68 -4.24 5.68
C ILE A 79 -7.27 -3.27 4.60
N THR A 80 -8.12 -2.29 4.34
CA THR A 80 -7.79 -1.12 3.53
C THR A 80 -7.33 -0.01 4.45
N TRP A 81 -6.24 0.67 4.11
CA TRP A 81 -5.64 1.72 4.93
C TRP A 81 -5.12 2.88 4.08
N TRP A 82 -5.01 4.06 4.69
CA TRP A 82 -4.43 5.27 4.12
C TRP A 82 -3.69 6.03 5.20
N ASP A 83 -2.48 6.48 4.87
CA ASP A 83 -1.69 7.38 5.70
C ASP A 83 -2.27 8.80 5.61
N LEU A 84 -2.73 9.34 6.73
CA LEU A 84 -3.33 10.67 6.81
C LEU A 84 -2.28 11.77 6.86
N ASP A 85 -1.03 11.42 7.17
CA ASP A 85 0.10 12.35 7.28
C ASP A 85 1.12 12.18 6.13
N GLY A 86 0.84 11.24 5.20
CA GLY A 86 1.65 10.93 4.02
C GLY A 86 0.83 10.79 2.74
N ASP A 87 1.42 10.16 1.72
CA ASP A 87 0.80 9.91 0.41
C ASP A 87 0.56 8.41 0.14
N ARG A 88 0.84 7.56 1.13
CA ARG A 88 0.73 6.10 1.01
C ARG A 88 -0.68 5.63 1.33
N GLU A 89 -1.18 4.72 0.51
CA GLU A 89 -2.42 3.99 0.76
C GLU A 89 -2.31 2.56 0.23
N GLY A 90 -3.07 1.65 0.83
CA GLY A 90 -2.87 0.24 0.57
C GLY A 90 -3.96 -0.69 1.08
N TYR A 91 -3.80 -1.97 0.76
CA TYR A 91 -4.56 -3.05 1.36
C TYR A 91 -3.66 -4.23 1.70
N CYS A 92 -3.93 -4.83 2.85
CA CYS A 92 -3.34 -6.09 3.29
C CYS A 92 -4.43 -7.18 3.20
N THR A 93 -4.21 -8.18 2.35
CA THR A 93 -5.22 -9.20 2.00
C THR A 93 -4.85 -10.56 2.56
N ASN A 94 -5.80 -11.24 3.19
CA ASN A 94 -5.70 -12.60 3.69
C ASN A 94 -6.61 -13.54 2.87
N ASN A 95 -6.00 -14.57 2.29
CA ASN A 95 -6.67 -15.67 1.57
C ASN A 95 -6.53 -17.03 2.27
N PHE A 96 -6.04 -17.04 3.51
CA PHE A 96 -5.98 -18.26 4.31
C PHE A 96 -7.35 -18.64 4.87
N ALA A 97 -7.55 -19.94 5.01
CA ALA A 97 -8.72 -20.49 5.68
C ALA A 97 -8.74 -20.09 7.18
N PRO A 98 -9.91 -20.07 7.83
CA PRO A 98 -10.04 -19.72 9.25
C PRO A 98 -9.13 -20.51 10.20
N SER A 99 -8.78 -21.74 9.84
CA SER A 99 -7.88 -22.60 10.60
C SER A 99 -6.44 -22.08 10.70
N ALA A 100 -6.03 -21.15 9.82
CA ALA A 100 -4.72 -20.51 9.90
C ALA A 100 -4.63 -19.52 11.08
N GLY A 101 -5.75 -19.06 11.62
CA GLY A 101 -5.77 -18.07 12.68
C GLY A 101 -5.32 -16.69 12.18
N TRP A 102 -4.47 -16.03 12.96
CA TRP A 102 -3.96 -14.70 12.61
C TRP A 102 -2.83 -14.78 11.59
N THR A 103 -2.89 -13.87 10.63
CA THR A 103 -1.88 -13.67 9.58
C THR A 103 -1.50 -12.20 9.56
N VAL A 104 -0.35 -11.86 8.97
CA VAL A 104 0.22 -10.51 9.11
C VAL A 104 0.80 -9.97 7.80
N CYS A 105 0.60 -8.69 7.53
CA CYS A 105 1.46 -7.91 6.64
C CYS A 105 2.41 -7.08 7.49
N ASN A 106 3.69 -7.14 7.14
CA ASN A 106 4.70 -6.23 7.67
C ASN A 106 4.68 -4.95 6.83
N LYS A 107 4.55 -3.81 7.49
CA LYS A 107 4.64 -2.48 6.90
C LYS A 107 5.89 -1.79 7.42
N ASP A 108 6.09 -0.59 6.92
CA ASP A 108 7.17 0.32 7.27
C ASP A 108 6.58 1.73 7.38
N PHE A 109 5.55 1.86 8.23
CA PHE A 109 4.90 3.15 8.39
C PHE A 109 5.87 4.14 9.04
N PRO A 110 5.84 5.42 8.63
CA PRO A 110 6.67 6.40 9.31
C PRO A 110 6.16 6.63 10.74
N GLU A 111 7.07 6.50 11.72
CA GLU A 111 6.76 6.67 13.14
C GLU A 111 6.07 8.01 13.45
N GLY A 112 4.99 7.94 14.23
CA GLY A 112 4.13 9.06 14.60
C GLY A 112 3.04 9.40 13.59
N HIS A 113 2.97 8.72 12.44
CA HIS A 113 1.92 8.96 11.45
C HIS A 113 0.58 8.39 11.90
N ARG A 114 -0.49 9.06 11.50
CA ARG A 114 -1.85 8.56 11.69
C ARG A 114 -2.30 7.85 10.43
N ILE A 115 -2.61 6.56 10.55
CA ILE A 115 -3.28 5.84 9.49
C ILE A 115 -4.76 5.72 9.82
N ALA A 116 -5.61 5.80 8.80
CA ALA A 116 -7.00 5.38 8.91
C ALA A 116 -7.23 4.12 8.09
N TRP A 117 -8.11 3.27 8.59
CA TRP A 117 -8.24 1.91 8.08
C TRP A 117 -9.62 1.31 8.35
N TYR A 118 -10.00 0.29 7.58
CA TYR A 118 -11.20 -0.52 7.84
C TYR A 118 -11.01 -1.94 7.32
N VAL A 119 -11.72 -2.88 7.97
CA VAL A 119 -11.82 -4.26 7.50
C VAL A 119 -12.81 -4.38 6.35
N VAL A 120 -12.50 -5.24 5.39
CA VAL A 120 -13.34 -5.59 4.26
C VAL A 120 -13.37 -7.11 4.13
N TYR A 121 -14.52 -7.67 3.80
CA TYR A 121 -14.67 -9.10 3.60
C TYR A 121 -15.62 -9.39 2.44
N HIS A 122 -15.34 -10.49 1.73
CA HIS A 122 -16.23 -11.03 0.71
C HIS A 122 -17.02 -12.20 1.29
N ALA A 123 -18.34 -12.04 1.39
CA ALA A 123 -19.25 -13.06 1.91
C ALA A 123 -20.52 -13.11 1.06
N ASN A 124 -20.98 -14.32 0.75
CA ASN A 124 -22.20 -14.56 -0.04
C ASN A 124 -22.21 -13.84 -1.41
N GLY A 125 -21.04 -13.77 -2.07
CA GLY A 125 -20.91 -13.12 -3.39
C GLY A 125 -20.92 -11.59 -3.36
N GLN A 126 -20.83 -10.97 -2.18
CA GLN A 126 -20.83 -9.52 -2.01
C GLN A 126 -19.68 -9.05 -1.12
N TRP A 127 -19.16 -7.86 -1.42
CA TRP A 127 -18.19 -7.15 -0.59
C TRP A 127 -18.89 -6.31 0.49
N TRP A 128 -18.33 -6.37 1.69
CA TRP A 128 -18.80 -5.63 2.86
C TRP A 128 -17.63 -4.93 3.54
N SER A 129 -17.89 -3.78 4.15
CA SER A 129 -16.89 -2.97 4.83
C SER A 129 -17.31 -2.69 6.27
N GLY A 130 -16.34 -2.70 7.18
CA GLY A 130 -16.51 -2.21 8.55
C GLY A 130 -16.45 -0.69 8.63
N SER A 131 -16.60 -0.16 9.84
CA SER A 131 -16.42 1.27 10.12
C SER A 131 -14.94 1.67 10.04
N ASN A 132 -14.68 2.91 9.62
CA ASN A 132 -13.34 3.49 9.65
C ASN A 132 -12.81 3.61 11.07
N GLN A 133 -11.55 3.24 11.24
CA GLN A 133 -10.74 3.39 12.43
C GLN A 133 -9.59 4.37 12.15
N THR A 134 -8.88 4.78 13.20
CA THR A 134 -7.64 5.54 13.07
C THR A 134 -6.68 5.08 14.15
N THR A 135 -5.42 4.88 13.77
CA THR A 135 -4.34 4.42 14.66
C THR A 135 -3.12 5.28 14.40
N THR A 136 -2.42 5.69 15.45
CA THR A 136 -1.07 6.26 15.31
C THR A 136 -0.08 5.11 15.29
N VAL A 137 0.73 5.05 14.24
CA VAL A 137 1.82 4.10 14.02
C VAL A 137 3.15 4.81 14.22
#